data_AF-A0A4R0IVE3-F1
#
_entry.id   AF-A0A4R0IVE3-F1
#
_cell.length_a   1.000
_cell.length_b   1.000
_cell.length_c   1.000
_cell.angle_alpha   90.00
_cell.angle_beta   90.00
_cell.angle_gamma   90.00
#
_symmetry.space_group_name_H-M   'P 1'
#
loop_
_entity.id
_entity.type
_entity.pdbx_description
1 polymer ?
#
loop_
_entity_poly.entity_id
_entity_poly.type
_entity_poly.pdbx_seq_one_letter_code
_entity_poly.pdbx_strand_id
1 'polypeptide(L)'
;MAGGELTSTYGTVVWDGIGTLRIRYGGTPLRTRLGERTVPIEALRAVEVTDAGLQFVLRDGADPLQSVTQPVELYEFPGVDRALAEEIARDIGQALVRRDVPATASTAWLVAPPPAPDRIEGRDATLTVANGQLTFEYHRSAGRKKKALGDPWSVPLADIADVEWTPAAGLGARGHLRITTAATSGVRPKPQHDPAAMLTRRAAEADALFFAARLLTRIRP
;
A
#
# COMPACT_ATOMS: atom_id res chain seq x y z
N MET A 1 26.42 -17.96 6.42
CA MET A 1 25.58 -16.74 6.30
C MET A 1 24.51 -16.88 7.35
N ALA A 2 24.39 -15.91 8.25
CA ALA A 2 23.46 -16.02 9.37
C ALA A 2 22.13 -15.39 8.94
N GLY A 3 21.20 -16.22 8.45
CA GLY A 3 19.80 -15.84 8.41
C GLY A 3 19.22 -15.76 9.83
N GLY A 4 18.06 -15.14 9.97
CA GLY A 4 17.43 -14.95 11.27
C GLY A 4 15.91 -14.88 11.18
N GLU A 5 15.23 -15.28 12.24
CA GLU A 5 13.78 -15.15 12.39
C GLU A 5 13.46 -14.29 13.60
N LEU A 6 12.68 -13.24 13.39
CA LEU A 6 12.26 -12.32 14.43
C LEU A 6 10.73 -12.28 14.49
N THR A 7 10.18 -12.39 15.70
CA THR A 7 8.73 -12.36 15.94
C THR A 7 8.35 -11.12 16.74
N SER A 8 7.24 -10.51 16.35
CA SER A 8 6.67 -9.28 16.89
C SER A 8 5.15 -9.44 17.02
N THR A 9 4.51 -8.55 17.77
CA THR A 9 3.04 -8.38 17.74
C THR A 9 2.51 -8.10 16.33
N TYR A 10 3.31 -7.53 15.42
CA TYR A 10 2.87 -7.16 14.07
C TYR A 10 3.17 -8.25 13.02
N GLY A 11 3.85 -9.32 13.40
CA GLY A 11 4.15 -10.44 12.52
C GLY A 11 5.51 -11.09 12.77
N THR A 12 5.87 -12.00 11.89
CA THR A 12 7.19 -12.64 11.86
C THR A 12 7.96 -12.17 10.63
N VAL A 13 9.25 -11.91 10.79
CA VAL A 13 10.18 -11.59 9.71
C VAL A 13 11.25 -12.68 9.67
N VAL A 14 11.48 -13.25 8.50
CA VAL A 14 12.58 -14.18 8.24
C VAL A 14 13.51 -13.55 7.22
N TRP A 15 14.78 -13.38 7.60
CA TRP A 15 15.86 -12.96 6.72
C TRP A 15 16.66 -14.21 6.29
N ASP A 16 16.83 -14.38 4.98
CA ASP A 16 17.50 -15.57 4.41
C ASP A 16 19.05 -15.52 4.49
N GLY A 17 19.63 -14.40 4.93
CA GLY A 17 21.08 -14.20 4.96
C GLY A 17 21.69 -13.81 3.61
N ILE A 18 20.89 -13.63 2.55
CA ILE A 18 21.36 -13.48 1.18
C ILE A 18 20.79 -12.25 0.50
N GLY A 19 19.47 -12.09 0.50
CA GLY A 19 18.80 -11.05 -0.28
C GLY A 19 17.29 -10.97 -0.14
N THR A 20 16.66 -11.81 0.69
CA THR A 20 15.21 -11.91 0.75
C THR A 20 14.71 -11.83 2.18
N LEU A 21 13.77 -10.92 2.41
CA LEU A 21 12.93 -10.90 3.60
C LEU A 21 11.59 -11.57 3.30
N ARG A 22 11.19 -12.50 4.16
CA ARG A 22 9.82 -13.03 4.20
C ARG A 22 9.11 -12.47 5.42
N ILE A 23 8.05 -11.73 5.18
CA ILE A 23 7.24 -11.09 6.22
C ILE A 23 5.90 -11.80 6.27
N ARG A 24 5.59 -12.46 7.39
CA ARG A 24 4.27 -13.00 7.68
C ARG A 24 3.57 -12.06 8.65
N TYR A 25 2.57 -11.34 8.15
CA TYR A 25 1.87 -10.31 8.89
C TYR A 25 0.92 -10.85 9.97
N GLY A 26 0.78 -10.11 11.06
CA GLY A 26 -0.11 -10.42 12.17
C GLY A 26 -0.72 -9.19 12.86
N GLY A 27 -1.45 -9.43 13.94
CA GLY A 27 -2.10 -8.39 14.73
C GLY A 27 -3.45 -7.96 14.17
N THR A 28 -3.50 -6.87 13.39
CA THR A 28 -4.78 -6.30 12.93
C THR A 28 -5.40 -7.13 11.80
N PRO A 29 -6.74 -7.10 11.61
CA PRO A 29 -7.39 -7.82 10.51
C PRO A 29 -6.84 -7.45 9.12
N LEU A 30 -6.44 -6.19 8.92
CA LEU A 30 -5.81 -5.72 7.68
C LEU A 30 -4.47 -6.41 7.44
N ARG A 31 -3.58 -6.42 8.44
CA ARG A 31 -2.28 -7.09 8.37
C ARG A 31 -2.45 -8.59 8.19
N THR A 32 -3.31 -9.24 8.96
CA THR A 32 -3.59 -10.67 8.81
C THR A 32 -4.08 -11.03 7.39
N ARG A 33 -4.90 -10.18 6.77
CA ARG A 33 -5.39 -10.39 5.40
C ARG A 33 -4.30 -10.16 4.33
N LEU A 34 -3.27 -9.37 4.64
CA LEU A 34 -2.10 -9.20 3.77
C LEU A 34 -1.28 -10.49 3.66
N GLY A 35 -1.32 -11.33 4.69
CA GLY A 35 -0.73 -12.68 4.67
C GLY A 35 0.80 -12.65 4.72
N GLU A 36 1.44 -13.41 3.83
CA GLU A 36 2.90 -13.42 3.69
C GLU A 36 3.31 -12.59 2.47
N ARG A 37 4.39 -11.80 2.62
CA ARG A 37 5.03 -11.07 1.54
C ARG A 37 6.51 -11.37 1.49
N THR A 38 7.03 -11.40 0.27
CA THR A 38 8.46 -11.48 -0.01
C THR A 38 8.95 -10.09 -0.41
N VAL A 39 9.98 -9.59 0.27
CA VAL A 39 10.58 -8.28 0.02
C VAL A 39 12.05 -8.52 -0.36
N PRO A 40 12.45 -8.23 -1.61
CA PRO A 40 13.85 -8.30 -2.00
C PRO A 40 14.63 -7.17 -1.31
N ILE A 41 15.89 -7.42 -0.96
CA ILE A 41 16.75 -6.43 -0.30
C ILE A 41 16.92 -5.16 -1.14
N GLU A 42 16.84 -5.27 -2.46
CA GLU A 42 16.88 -4.13 -3.41
C GLU A 42 15.74 -3.13 -3.19
N ALA A 43 14.65 -3.55 -2.52
CA ALA A 43 13.54 -2.69 -2.14
C ALA A 43 13.84 -1.85 -0.89
N LEU A 44 14.85 -2.22 -0.10
CA LEU A 44 15.19 -1.53 1.15
C LEU A 44 16.15 -0.38 0.90
N ARG A 45 15.88 0.73 1.60
CA ARG A 45 16.79 1.85 1.77
C ARG A 45 17.64 1.67 3.02
N ALA A 46 17.03 1.21 4.11
CA ALA A 46 17.67 1.01 5.40
C ALA A 46 16.89 0.03 6.28
N VAL A 47 17.52 -0.38 7.38
CA VAL A 47 16.87 -1.07 8.49
C VAL A 47 17.24 -0.32 9.76
N GLU A 48 16.23 0.07 10.54
CA GLU A 48 16.38 0.90 11.73
C GLU A 48 15.96 0.12 12.97
N VAL A 49 16.79 0.14 14.01
CA VAL A 49 16.47 -0.45 15.31
C VAL A 49 16.25 0.70 16.29
N THR A 50 15.01 0.86 16.75
CA THR A 50 14.61 1.89 17.71
C THR A 50 14.22 1.26 19.04
N ASP A 51 13.88 2.08 20.02
CA ASP A 51 13.29 1.57 21.27
C ASP A 51 11.91 0.94 21.06
N ALA A 52 11.21 1.32 19.98
CA ALA A 52 9.91 0.76 19.64
C ALA A 52 10.05 -0.64 19.00
N GLY A 53 11.15 -0.93 18.30
CA GLY A 53 11.41 -2.22 17.68
C GLY A 53 12.26 -2.12 16.42
N LEU A 54 11.99 -3.01 15.46
CA LEU A 54 12.68 -3.06 14.17
C LEU A 54 11.81 -2.44 13.06
N GLN A 55 12.39 -1.58 12.24
CA GLN A 55 11.73 -0.97 11.09
C GLN A 55 12.51 -1.24 9.80
N PHE A 56 11.82 -1.75 8.78
CA PHE A 56 12.35 -1.82 7.41
C PHE A 56 11.95 -0.56 6.66
N VAL A 57 12.92 0.24 6.25
CA VAL A 57 12.69 1.46 5.49
C VAL A 57 12.84 1.10 4.01
N LEU A 58 11.73 1.01 3.29
CA LEU A 58 11.77 0.77 1.85
C LEU A 58 12.15 2.05 1.10
N ARG A 59 12.68 1.87 -0.11
CA ARG A 59 12.89 2.95 -1.09
C ARG A 59 11.53 3.42 -1.59
N ASP A 60 11.40 4.73 -1.80
CA ASP A 60 10.22 5.30 -2.47
C ASP A 60 10.00 4.63 -3.83
N GLY A 61 8.76 4.26 -4.16
CA GLY A 61 8.45 3.56 -5.41
C GLY A 61 8.83 2.07 -5.44
N ALA A 62 9.32 1.47 -4.35
CA ALA A 62 9.65 0.04 -4.32
C ALA A 62 8.43 -0.85 -4.01
N ASP A 63 7.48 -0.37 -3.21
CA ASP A 63 6.24 -1.09 -2.88
C ASP A 63 5.00 -0.25 -3.23
N PRO A 64 4.11 -0.74 -4.12
CA PRO A 64 2.87 -0.04 -4.42
C PRO A 64 1.95 0.06 -3.20
N LEU A 65 2.01 -0.88 -2.25
CA LEU A 65 1.17 -0.87 -1.06
C LEU A 65 1.53 0.31 -0.15
N GLN A 66 2.81 0.53 0.12
CA GLN A 66 3.31 1.72 0.83
C GLN A 66 3.07 3.02 0.06
N SER A 67 3.01 2.97 -1.27
CA SER A 67 2.83 4.18 -2.09
C SER A 67 1.39 4.68 -2.10
N VAL A 68 0.38 3.80 -2.04
CA VAL A 68 -1.04 4.21 -1.95
C VAL A 68 -1.48 4.65 -0.57
N THR A 69 -0.71 4.32 0.47
CA THR A 69 -1.11 4.55 1.85
C THR A 69 -0.01 5.25 2.62
N GLN A 70 -0.31 6.42 3.19
CA GLN A 70 0.65 7.13 4.03
C GLN A 70 0.00 7.65 5.31
N PRO A 71 0.58 7.36 6.49
CA PRO A 71 1.44 6.22 6.83
C PRO A 71 0.62 5.00 7.33
N VAL A 72 0.99 3.78 6.91
CA VAL A 72 0.61 2.54 7.61
C VAL A 72 1.88 1.81 8.00
N GLU A 73 1.95 1.42 9.27
CA GLU A 73 3.05 0.71 9.91
C GLU A 73 3.12 -0.77 9.42
N LEU A 74 3.31 -0.97 8.12
CA LEU A 74 3.43 -2.29 7.47
C LEU A 74 4.86 -2.84 7.52
N TYR A 75 5.82 -2.04 7.94
CA TYR A 75 7.22 -2.44 7.98
C TYR A 75 7.87 -2.19 9.34
N GLU A 76 7.02 -2.03 10.36
CA GLU A 76 7.41 -1.85 11.75
C GLU A 76 7.06 -3.11 12.54
N PHE A 77 8.00 -3.58 13.35
CA PHE A 77 7.91 -4.80 14.14
C PHE A 77 8.25 -4.46 15.59
N PRO A 78 7.25 -4.03 16.39
CA PRO A 78 7.47 -3.65 17.76
C PRO A 78 7.63 -4.85 18.70
N GLY A 79 8.25 -4.62 19.85
CA GLY A 79 8.34 -5.62 20.93
C GLY A 79 9.19 -6.84 20.57
N VAL A 80 10.20 -6.65 19.72
CA VAL A 80 11.13 -7.68 19.28
C VAL A 80 12.30 -7.81 20.25
N ASP A 81 12.99 -8.96 20.24
CA ASP A 81 14.27 -9.08 20.95
C ASP A 81 15.30 -8.11 20.34
N ARG A 82 15.83 -7.22 21.18
CA ARG A 82 16.70 -6.14 20.70
C ARG A 82 18.04 -6.65 20.17
N ALA A 83 18.66 -7.63 20.84
CA ALA A 83 19.95 -8.16 20.41
C ALA A 83 19.83 -8.83 19.04
N LEU A 84 18.75 -9.60 18.83
CA LEU A 84 18.43 -10.22 17.55
C LEU A 84 18.09 -9.18 16.46
N ALA A 85 17.33 -8.14 16.80
CA ALA A 85 17.03 -7.06 15.87
C ALA A 85 18.30 -6.32 15.40
N GLU A 86 19.23 -6.04 16.31
CA GLU A 86 20.54 -5.44 16.00
C GLU A 86 21.41 -6.37 15.14
N GLU A 87 21.36 -7.68 15.36
CA GLU A 87 22.05 -8.67 14.52
C GLU A 87 21.50 -8.68 13.09
N ILE A 88 20.18 -8.84 12.93
CA ILE A 88 19.51 -8.87 11.63
C ILE A 88 19.72 -7.54 10.88
N ALA A 89 19.57 -6.40 11.55
CA ALA A 89 19.79 -5.09 10.94
C ALA A 89 21.24 -4.92 10.46
N ARG A 90 22.22 -5.39 11.23
CA ARG A 90 23.64 -5.38 10.82
C ARG A 90 23.88 -6.24 9.60
N ASP A 91 23.33 -7.45 9.56
CA ASP A 91 23.54 -8.37 8.41
C ASP A 91 22.89 -7.82 7.14
N ILE A 92 21.66 -7.29 7.23
CA ILE A 92 21.00 -6.63 6.10
C ILE A 92 21.78 -5.39 5.65
N GLY A 93 22.28 -4.57 6.59
CA GLY A 93 23.11 -3.42 6.27
C GLY A 93 24.37 -3.80 5.49
N GLN A 94 25.04 -4.89 5.88
CA GLN A 94 26.18 -5.41 5.12
C GLN A 94 25.79 -5.95 3.74
N ALA A 95 24.62 -6.60 3.64
CA ALA A 95 24.11 -7.12 2.38
C ALA A 95 23.72 -5.99 1.40
N LEU A 96 23.15 -4.88 1.89
CA LEU A 96 22.88 -3.67 1.10
C LEU A 96 24.15 -3.11 0.46
N VAL A 97 25.21 -2.96 1.26
CA VAL A 97 26.53 -2.49 0.77
C VAL A 97 27.13 -3.48 -0.22
N ARG A 98 27.09 -4.78 0.09
CA ARG A 98 27.66 -5.83 -0.78
C ARG A 98 26.99 -5.89 -2.14
N ARG A 99 25.69 -5.60 -2.21
CA ARG A 99 24.89 -5.62 -3.45
C ARG A 99 24.81 -4.26 -4.14
N ASP A 100 25.48 -3.24 -3.61
CA ASP A 100 25.43 -1.88 -4.13
C ASP A 100 23.99 -1.36 -4.31
N VAL A 101 23.12 -1.63 -3.32
CA VAL A 101 21.72 -1.21 -3.37
C VAL A 101 21.64 0.31 -3.24
N PRO A 102 21.04 1.03 -4.21
CA PRO A 102 20.95 2.49 -4.14
C PRO A 102 20.04 2.97 -3.00
N ALA A 103 20.46 4.02 -2.30
CA ALA A 103 19.62 4.69 -1.29
C ALA A 103 18.53 5.60 -1.89
N THR A 104 18.55 5.82 -3.21
CA THR A 104 17.57 6.64 -3.94
C THR A 104 16.25 5.91 -4.13
N ALA A 105 15.22 6.63 -4.60
CA ALA A 105 13.97 6.02 -5.04
C ALA A 105 14.20 4.87 -6.03
N SER A 106 13.27 3.91 -6.03
CA SER A 106 13.20 2.85 -7.02
C SER A 106 12.55 3.39 -8.30
N THR A 107 13.06 2.94 -9.44
CA THR A 107 12.49 3.27 -10.76
C THR A 107 11.39 2.30 -11.18
N ALA A 108 11.18 1.22 -10.41
CA ALA A 108 10.17 0.19 -10.66
C ALA A 108 9.69 -0.42 -9.34
N TRP A 109 8.51 -1.03 -9.35
CA TRP A 109 8.01 -1.81 -8.22
C TRP A 109 8.87 -3.07 -8.03
N LEU A 110 9.41 -3.24 -6.83
CA LEU A 110 10.24 -4.39 -6.45
C LEU A 110 9.48 -5.37 -5.57
N VAL A 111 8.45 -4.90 -4.86
CA VAL A 111 7.56 -5.74 -4.06
C VAL A 111 6.26 -5.95 -4.80
N ALA A 112 5.86 -7.21 -4.96
CA ALA A 112 4.59 -7.54 -5.60
C ALA A 112 3.40 -6.98 -4.78
N PRO A 113 2.40 -6.35 -5.43
CA PRO A 113 1.16 -6.00 -4.76
C PRO A 113 0.41 -7.27 -4.33
N PRO A 114 -0.37 -7.23 -3.24
CA PRO A 114 -1.24 -8.35 -2.90
C PRO A 114 -2.28 -8.61 -4.01
N PRO A 115 -2.76 -9.86 -4.17
CA PRO A 115 -3.85 -10.16 -5.08
C PRO A 115 -5.08 -9.32 -4.75
N ALA A 116 -5.66 -8.69 -5.76
CA ALA A 116 -6.84 -7.83 -5.63
C ALA A 116 -7.82 -8.09 -6.78
N PRO A 117 -9.13 -7.97 -6.54
CA PRO A 117 -10.11 -8.10 -7.62
C PRO A 117 -10.00 -6.94 -8.62
N ASP A 118 -10.49 -7.14 -9.84
CA ASP A 118 -10.64 -6.05 -10.84
C ASP A 118 -11.89 -5.19 -10.61
N ARG A 119 -12.78 -5.59 -9.70
CA ARG A 119 -13.98 -4.86 -9.30
C ARG A 119 -14.04 -4.76 -7.78
N ILE A 120 -14.33 -3.57 -7.25
CA ILE A 120 -14.56 -3.34 -5.83
C ILE A 120 -15.80 -2.50 -5.59
N GLU A 121 -16.55 -2.90 -4.57
CA GLU A 121 -17.82 -2.31 -4.19
C GLU A 121 -17.66 -1.39 -2.96
N GLY A 122 -17.92 -0.09 -3.13
CA GLY A 122 -17.91 0.90 -2.07
C GLY A 122 -19.30 1.24 -1.54
N ARG A 123 -19.40 2.37 -0.83
CA ARG A 123 -20.67 2.86 -0.26
C ARG A 123 -21.47 3.71 -1.24
N ASP A 124 -20.80 4.40 -2.13
CA ASP A 124 -21.39 5.39 -3.06
C ASP A 124 -21.03 5.13 -4.53
N ALA A 125 -20.15 4.18 -4.80
CA ALA A 125 -19.81 3.74 -6.14
C ALA A 125 -19.26 2.31 -6.14
N THR A 126 -19.21 1.73 -7.33
CA THR A 126 -18.48 0.50 -7.65
C THR A 126 -17.38 0.85 -8.64
N LEU A 127 -16.14 0.47 -8.34
CA LEU A 127 -15.01 0.65 -9.26
C LEU A 127 -14.79 -0.65 -10.02
N THR A 128 -14.53 -0.55 -11.32
CA THR A 128 -14.12 -1.69 -12.16
C THR A 128 -12.96 -1.27 -13.04
N VAL A 129 -11.90 -2.09 -13.10
CA VAL A 129 -10.81 -1.94 -14.06
C VAL A 129 -10.98 -2.99 -15.16
N ALA A 130 -11.22 -2.53 -16.38
CA ALA A 130 -11.37 -3.39 -17.55
C ALA A 130 -10.95 -2.62 -18.80
N ASN A 131 -10.41 -3.33 -19.81
CA ASN A 131 -10.09 -2.76 -21.12
C ASN A 131 -9.22 -1.48 -21.07
N GLY A 132 -8.27 -1.41 -20.13
CA GLY A 132 -7.41 -0.24 -19.96
C GLY A 132 -8.11 1.01 -19.38
N GLN A 133 -9.28 0.84 -18.77
CA GLN A 133 -10.09 1.90 -18.17
C GLN A 133 -10.38 1.59 -16.71
N LEU A 134 -10.48 2.62 -15.89
CA LEU A 134 -11.14 2.59 -14.58
C LEU A 134 -12.52 3.24 -14.70
N THR A 135 -13.56 2.51 -14.33
CA THR A 135 -14.95 2.99 -14.35
C THR A 135 -15.52 3.10 -12.95
N PHE A 136 -16.10 4.26 -12.64
CA PHE A 136 -16.92 4.55 -11.48
C PHE A 136 -18.39 4.41 -11.85
N GLU A 137 -19.03 3.36 -11.32
CA GLU A 137 -20.47 3.17 -11.36
C GLU A 137 -21.08 3.71 -10.06
N TYR A 138 -21.57 4.95 -10.06
CA TYR A 138 -22.09 5.57 -8.84
C TYR A 138 -23.44 4.98 -8.44
N HIS A 139 -23.60 4.74 -7.14
CA HIS A 139 -24.87 4.23 -6.62
C HIS A 139 -25.96 5.28 -6.69
N ARG A 140 -27.23 4.85 -6.67
CA ARG A 140 -28.39 5.76 -6.66
C ARG A 140 -28.39 6.72 -5.45
N SER A 141 -27.74 6.32 -4.35
CA SER A 141 -27.57 7.13 -3.14
C SER A 141 -26.52 8.24 -3.29
N ALA A 142 -25.69 8.22 -4.33
CA ALA A 142 -24.66 9.23 -4.56
C ALA A 142 -25.29 10.56 -5.02
N GLY A 143 -24.93 11.64 -4.35
CA GLY A 143 -25.44 12.98 -4.68
C GLY A 143 -24.93 13.50 -6.02
N ARG A 144 -25.61 14.49 -6.61
CA ARG A 144 -25.29 15.05 -7.94
C ARG A 144 -23.82 15.48 -8.11
N LYS A 145 -23.21 16.06 -7.08
CA LYS A 145 -21.78 16.47 -7.12
C LYS A 145 -20.82 15.30 -7.38
N LYS A 146 -21.18 14.10 -6.88
CA LYS A 146 -20.40 12.87 -7.08
C LYS A 146 -20.39 12.42 -8.54
N LYS A 147 -21.43 12.79 -9.29
CA LYS A 147 -21.67 12.38 -10.68
C LYS A 147 -21.22 13.44 -11.69
N ALA A 148 -20.49 14.46 -11.25
CA ALA A 148 -20.16 15.63 -12.07
C ALA A 148 -19.21 15.31 -13.25
N LEU A 149 -18.45 14.21 -13.18
CA LEU A 149 -17.58 13.75 -14.26
C LEU A 149 -18.26 12.74 -15.21
N GLY A 150 -19.49 12.31 -14.88
CA GLY A 150 -20.23 11.26 -15.58
C GLY A 150 -20.99 10.36 -14.61
N ASP A 151 -21.94 9.58 -15.13
CA ASP A 151 -22.69 8.54 -14.40
C ASP A 151 -23.09 7.41 -15.36
N PRO A 152 -22.22 6.42 -15.61
CA PRO A 152 -20.91 6.21 -14.99
C PRO A 152 -19.82 7.17 -15.51
N TRP A 153 -18.77 7.36 -14.72
CA TRP A 153 -17.55 8.05 -15.14
C TRP A 153 -16.46 7.03 -15.45
N SER A 154 -15.82 7.11 -16.62
CA SER A 154 -14.68 6.26 -16.99
C SER A 154 -13.47 7.12 -17.31
N VAL A 155 -12.30 6.63 -16.90
CA VAL A 155 -11.01 7.28 -17.13
C VAL A 155 -9.98 6.26 -17.65
N PRO A 156 -9.22 6.57 -18.72
CA PRO A 156 -8.13 5.72 -19.17
C PRO A 156 -7.07 5.56 -18.09
N LEU A 157 -6.53 4.34 -17.92
CA LEU A 157 -5.48 4.12 -16.93
C LEU A 157 -4.25 4.99 -17.18
N ALA A 158 -3.94 5.29 -18.45
CA ALA A 158 -2.84 6.17 -18.83
C ALA A 158 -3.04 7.64 -18.41
N ASP A 159 -4.29 8.06 -18.14
CA ASP A 159 -4.61 9.43 -17.72
C ASP A 159 -4.66 9.57 -16.19
N ILE A 160 -4.51 8.46 -15.46
CA ILE A 160 -4.44 8.46 -14.00
C ILE A 160 -3.00 8.75 -13.60
N ALA A 161 -2.81 9.89 -12.94
CA ALA A 161 -1.54 10.31 -12.38
C ALA A 161 -1.24 9.62 -11.05
N ASP A 162 -2.27 9.39 -10.21
CA ASP A 162 -2.09 8.81 -8.88
C ASP A 162 -3.36 8.15 -8.32
N VAL A 163 -3.18 7.27 -7.34
CA VAL A 163 -4.27 6.71 -6.54
C VAL A 163 -3.90 6.72 -5.06
N GLU A 164 -4.80 7.24 -4.24
CA GLU A 164 -4.65 7.35 -2.80
C GLU A 164 -5.70 6.47 -2.11
N TRP A 165 -5.32 5.83 -1.00
CA TRP A 165 -6.24 5.18 -0.08
C TRP A 165 -6.08 5.77 1.33
N THR A 166 -7.21 6.09 1.95
CA THR A 166 -7.27 6.48 3.37
C THR A 166 -8.16 5.52 4.12
N PRO A 167 -7.71 4.94 5.26
CA PRO A 167 -8.54 4.06 6.08
C PRO A 167 -9.68 4.81 6.76
N ALA A 168 -10.74 4.09 7.13
CA ALA A 168 -11.71 4.56 8.11
C ALA A 168 -11.09 4.61 9.52
N ALA A 169 -10.49 5.74 9.91
CA ALA A 169 -9.86 5.93 11.23
C ALA A 169 -10.63 6.95 12.10
N GLY A 170 -11.04 6.53 13.30
CA GLY A 170 -11.78 7.37 14.26
C GLY A 170 -13.31 7.31 14.16
N LEU A 171 -13.99 7.91 15.12
CA LEU A 171 -15.46 7.93 15.18
C LEU A 171 -16.04 8.76 14.03
N GLY A 172 -16.83 8.12 13.17
CA GLY A 172 -17.55 8.77 12.06
C GLY A 172 -16.74 9.00 10.78
N ALA A 173 -15.43 8.77 10.79
CA ALA A 173 -14.61 8.84 9.59
C ALA A 173 -14.95 7.69 8.62
N ARG A 174 -14.91 8.00 7.32
CA ARG A 174 -15.11 7.02 6.25
C ARG A 174 -13.81 6.91 5.48
N GLY A 175 -13.34 5.68 5.29
CA GLY A 175 -12.25 5.43 4.37
C GLY A 175 -12.68 5.78 2.94
N HIS A 176 -11.69 6.00 2.09
CA HIS A 176 -11.95 6.30 0.69
C HIS A 176 -10.76 5.94 -0.19
N LEU A 177 -11.08 5.64 -1.46
CA LEU A 177 -10.14 5.69 -2.56
C LEU A 177 -10.32 7.00 -3.31
N ARG A 178 -9.22 7.54 -3.81
CA ARG A 178 -9.23 8.77 -4.60
C ARG A 178 -8.28 8.66 -5.78
N ILE A 179 -8.74 9.12 -6.93
CA ILE A 179 -8.02 9.10 -8.19
C ILE A 179 -7.58 10.51 -8.52
N THR A 180 -6.35 10.62 -8.97
CA THR A 180 -5.75 11.86 -9.47
C THR A 180 -5.51 11.71 -10.95
N THR A 181 -5.93 12.70 -11.72
CA THR A 181 -5.69 12.82 -13.16
C THR A 181 -5.07 14.19 -13.43
N ALA A 182 -4.57 14.42 -14.64
CA ALA A 182 -4.09 15.75 -15.05
C ALA A 182 -5.18 16.85 -14.94
N ALA A 183 -6.46 16.48 -15.05
CA ALA A 183 -7.59 17.40 -14.92
C ALA A 183 -8.03 17.63 -13.46
N THR A 184 -7.38 16.99 -12.48
CA THR A 184 -7.76 17.11 -11.07
C THR A 184 -7.41 18.49 -10.53
N SER A 185 -8.41 19.19 -9.97
CA SER A 185 -8.21 20.47 -9.30
C SER A 185 -7.28 20.35 -8.10
N GLY A 186 -6.45 21.37 -7.87
CA GLY A 186 -5.62 21.47 -6.67
C GLY A 186 -6.43 21.57 -5.37
N VAL A 187 -7.68 22.04 -5.44
CA VAL A 187 -8.61 22.03 -4.30
C VAL A 187 -9.57 20.86 -4.44
N ARG A 188 -9.40 19.83 -3.60
CA ARG A 188 -10.25 18.64 -3.62
C ARG A 188 -11.44 18.76 -2.66
N PRO A 189 -12.66 18.43 -3.11
CA PRO A 189 -13.81 18.33 -2.22
C PRO A 189 -13.64 17.27 -1.13
N LYS A 190 -14.50 17.31 -0.10
CA LYS A 190 -14.63 16.19 0.83
C LYS A 190 -14.94 14.90 0.04
N PRO A 191 -14.43 13.72 0.43
CA PRO A 191 -14.59 12.48 -0.35
C PRO A 191 -16.04 12.15 -0.72
N GLN A 192 -17.02 12.46 0.15
CA GLN A 192 -18.45 12.27 -0.12
C GLN A 192 -19.04 13.14 -1.25
N HIS A 193 -18.30 14.14 -1.72
CA HIS A 193 -18.70 15.08 -2.78
C HIS A 193 -17.73 15.09 -3.95
N ASP A 194 -16.63 14.35 -3.86
CA ASP A 194 -15.57 14.30 -4.84
C ASP A 194 -15.91 13.23 -5.90
N PRO A 195 -16.15 13.59 -7.17
CA PRO A 195 -16.46 12.62 -8.21
C PRO A 195 -15.31 11.64 -8.45
N ALA A 196 -14.05 12.04 -8.21
CA ALA A 196 -12.90 11.18 -8.39
C ALA A 196 -12.58 10.33 -7.14
N ALA A 197 -13.50 10.21 -6.19
CA ALA A 197 -13.35 9.37 -5.01
C ALA A 197 -14.42 8.29 -4.92
N MET A 198 -14.18 7.25 -4.15
CA MET A 198 -15.20 6.31 -3.67
C MET A 198 -15.04 6.13 -2.17
N LEU A 199 -16.14 6.20 -1.42
CA LEU A 199 -16.15 5.88 -0.01
C LEU A 199 -16.08 4.35 0.18
N THR A 200 -15.13 3.88 0.97
CA THR A 200 -14.97 2.45 1.27
C THR A 200 -16.01 1.98 2.28
N ARG A 201 -16.30 0.68 2.23
CA ARG A 201 -17.01 -0.02 3.31
C ARG A 201 -15.97 -0.52 4.30
N ARG A 202 -16.29 -0.48 5.60
CA ARG A 202 -15.39 -0.97 6.66
C ARG A 202 -14.96 -2.44 6.45
N ALA A 203 -15.85 -3.27 5.94
CA ALA A 203 -15.57 -4.68 5.62
C ALA A 203 -14.68 -4.87 4.37
N ALA A 204 -14.57 -3.85 3.51
CA ALA A 204 -13.84 -3.88 2.25
C ALA A 204 -12.56 -3.01 2.27
N GLU A 205 -12.11 -2.55 3.45
CA GLU A 205 -10.92 -1.70 3.58
C GLU A 205 -9.66 -2.35 3.02
N ALA A 206 -9.44 -3.64 3.34
CA ALA A 206 -8.31 -4.38 2.81
C ALA A 206 -8.41 -4.58 1.28
N ASP A 207 -9.60 -4.89 0.77
CA ASP A 207 -9.83 -4.98 -0.68
C ASP A 207 -9.54 -3.65 -1.37
N ALA A 208 -9.94 -2.53 -0.74
CA ALA A 208 -9.73 -1.20 -1.29
C ALA A 208 -8.24 -0.84 -1.34
N LEU A 209 -7.51 -1.11 -0.26
CA LEU A 209 -6.06 -0.94 -0.23
C LEU A 209 -5.37 -1.81 -1.29
N PHE A 210 -5.75 -3.09 -1.41
CA PHE A 210 -5.12 -4.02 -2.37
C PHE A 210 -5.47 -3.64 -3.81
N PHE A 211 -6.72 -3.24 -4.06
CA PHE A 211 -7.17 -2.72 -5.35
C PHE A 211 -6.38 -1.47 -5.74
N ALA A 212 -6.17 -0.53 -4.82
CA ALA A 212 -5.39 0.68 -5.06
C ALA A 212 -3.92 0.34 -5.40
N ALA A 213 -3.29 -0.53 -4.62
CA ALA A 213 -1.91 -0.96 -4.87
C ALA A 213 -1.78 -1.65 -6.24
N ARG A 214 -2.71 -2.54 -6.60
CA ARG A 214 -2.76 -3.18 -7.94
C ARG A 214 -3.03 -2.17 -9.06
N LEU A 215 -3.82 -1.12 -8.79
CA LEU A 215 -4.06 -0.05 -9.76
C LEU A 215 -2.79 0.77 -9.99
N LEU A 216 -2.00 1.08 -8.95
CA LEU A 216 -0.70 1.76 -9.10
C LEU A 216 0.22 1.03 -10.07
N THR A 217 0.33 -0.30 -9.95
CA THR A 217 1.20 -1.08 -10.84
C THR A 217 0.71 -1.14 -12.29
N ARG A 218 -0.55 -0.75 -12.57
CA ARG A 218 -1.07 -0.65 -13.94
C ARG A 218 -0.87 0.73 -14.56
N ILE A 219 -0.86 1.78 -13.75
CA ILE A 219 -0.69 3.16 -14.22
C ILE A 219 0.79 3.58 -14.23
N ARG A 220 1.62 2.89 -13.46
CA ARG A 220 3.09 3.01 -13.41
C ARG A 220 3.69 1.59 -13.47
N PRO A 221 3.71 0.94 -14.64
CA PRO A 221 4.23 -0.42 -14.76
C PRO A 221 5.73 -0.52 -14.47
#